data_AF-A0A8T5LXF9-F1
#
_entry.id   AF-A0A8T5LXF9-F1
#
_cell.length_a   1.000
_cell.length_b   1.000
_cell.length_c   1.000
_cell.angle_alpha   90.00
_cell.angle_beta   90.00
_cell.angle_gamma   90.00
#
_symmetry.space_group_name_H-M   'P 1'
#
loop_
_entity.id
_entity.type
_entity.pdbx_description
1 polymer ?
#
loop_
_entity_poly.entity_id
_entity_poly.type
_entity_poly.pdbx_seq_one_letter_code
_entity_poly.pdbx_strand_id
1 'polypeptide(L)'
;HCDEVGHLMKTNVHADASGSRHCIRTIHAEQNAIAMAAKLGVPVKGATLYCKMTPCRLCAMLIVSVGIKRVVAERKYHAGKDSEELFKSAGIELVYLEERLEKYKDQ
;
A
#
# COMPACT_ATOMS: atom_id res chain seq x y z
N HIS A 1 5.98 -14.68 11.04
CA HIS A 1 6.02 -13.74 9.87
C HIS A 1 6.64 -14.43 8.66
N CYS A 2 6.62 -13.90 7.42
CA CYS A 2 7.22 -14.61 6.27
C CYS A 2 8.72 -14.90 6.45
N ASP A 3 9.39 -14.12 7.28
CA ASP A 3 10.79 -14.35 7.65
C ASP A 3 10.99 -15.61 8.51
N GLU A 4 9.93 -16.15 9.13
CA GLU A 4 9.98 -17.39 9.91
C GLU A 4 9.53 -18.60 9.09
N VAL A 5 8.50 -18.45 8.24
CA VAL A 5 7.83 -19.57 7.53
C VAL A 5 8.17 -19.65 6.04
N GLY A 6 8.98 -18.72 5.54
CA GLY A 6 9.35 -18.57 4.14
C GLY A 6 8.43 -17.67 3.32
N HIS A 7 9.04 -16.92 2.40
CA HIS A 7 8.36 -16.07 1.42
C HIS A 7 7.79 -16.89 0.26
N LEU A 8 6.56 -16.60 -0.18
CA LEU A 8 5.99 -17.13 -1.43
C LEU A 8 6.18 -16.09 -2.54
N MET A 9 7.34 -16.12 -3.19
CA MET A 9 7.68 -15.16 -4.24
C MET A 9 7.03 -15.52 -5.58
N LYS A 10 6.35 -14.55 -6.19
CA LYS A 10 5.86 -14.63 -7.57
C LYS A 10 6.43 -13.48 -8.39
N THR A 11 6.73 -13.77 -9.65
CA THR A 11 7.16 -12.77 -10.62
C THR A 11 5.96 -12.33 -11.44
N ASN A 12 5.70 -11.03 -11.46
CA ASN A 12 4.77 -10.41 -12.39
C ASN A 12 5.56 -9.90 -13.60
N VAL A 13 5.09 -10.24 -14.80
CA VAL A 13 5.66 -9.75 -16.05
C VAL A 13 4.84 -8.55 -16.51
N HIS A 14 5.51 -7.42 -16.70
CA HIS A 14 4.92 -6.18 -17.18
C HIS A 14 4.90 -6.15 -18.72
N ALA A 15 4.14 -5.21 -19.29
CA ALA A 15 3.97 -5.08 -20.74
C ALA A 15 5.28 -4.73 -21.48
N ASP A 16 6.24 -4.11 -20.79
CA ASP A 16 7.58 -3.79 -21.28
C ASP A 16 8.58 -4.95 -21.11
N ALA A 17 8.08 -6.16 -20.80
CA ALA A 17 8.87 -7.36 -20.47
C ALA A 17 9.75 -7.24 -19.21
N SER A 18 9.64 -6.16 -18.44
CA SER A 18 10.24 -6.08 -17.10
C SER A 18 9.51 -7.03 -16.13
N GLY A 19 10.24 -7.52 -15.13
CA GLY A 19 9.70 -8.42 -14.12
C GLY A 19 9.82 -7.82 -12.73
N SER A 20 8.72 -7.78 -11.97
CA SER A 20 8.75 -7.44 -10.55
C SER A 20 8.49 -8.68 -9.70
N ARG A 21 9.22 -8.82 -8.60
CA ARG A 21 9.10 -9.99 -7.72
C ARG A 21 8.52 -9.57 -6.39
N HIS A 22 7.35 -10.13 -6.07
CA HIS A 22 6.64 -9.80 -4.83
C HIS A 22 6.28 -11.06 -4.06
N CYS A 23 6.32 -10.96 -2.74
CA CYS A 23 5.78 -11.99 -1.87
C CYS A 23 4.26 -11.89 -1.86
N ILE A 24 3.57 -12.98 -2.22
CA ILE A 24 2.09 -13.04 -2.23
C ILE A 24 1.50 -13.76 -1.03
N ARG A 25 2.33 -14.09 -0.03
CA ARG A 25 1.90 -14.77 1.20
C ARG A 25 1.34 -13.79 2.24
N THR A 26 1.78 -12.54 2.21
CA THR A 26 1.41 -11.54 3.23
C THR A 26 0.18 -10.75 2.82
N ILE A 27 -0.70 -10.51 3.79
CA ILE A 27 -1.67 -9.41 3.71
C ILE A 27 -0.95 -8.15 4.19
N HIS A 28 -1.08 -7.08 3.42
CA HIS A 28 -0.44 -5.80 3.75
C HIS A 28 -1.07 -5.17 5.00
N ALA A 29 -0.33 -4.28 5.67
CA ALA A 29 -0.80 -3.66 6.90
C ALA A 29 -2.10 -2.87 6.70
N GLU A 30 -2.25 -2.19 5.57
CA GLU A 30 -3.41 -1.39 5.18
C GLU A 30 -4.64 -2.27 4.95
N GLN A 31 -4.45 -3.39 4.26
CA GLN A 31 -5.51 -4.38 4.04
C GLN A 31 -5.96 -4.99 5.36
N ASN A 32 -5.02 -5.37 6.23
CA ASN A 32 -5.33 -5.91 7.55
C ASN A 32 -6.09 -4.89 8.42
N ALA A 33 -5.69 -3.62 8.40
CA ALA A 33 -6.36 -2.56 9.15
C ALA A 33 -7.82 -2.38 8.69
N ILE A 34 -8.04 -2.34 7.36
CA ILE A 34 -9.39 -2.21 6.78
C ILE A 34 -10.22 -3.46 7.06
N ALA A 35 -9.66 -4.66 6.91
CA ALA A 35 -10.34 -5.92 7.19
C ALA A 35 -10.73 -6.04 8.67
N MET A 36 -9.87 -5.60 9.59
CA MET A 36 -10.18 -5.60 11.02
C MET A 36 -11.30 -4.62 11.34
N ALA A 37 -11.28 -3.41 10.77
CA ALA A 37 -12.35 -2.44 10.94
C ALA A 37 -13.69 -2.99 10.44
N ALA A 38 -13.69 -3.63 9.25
CA ALA A 38 -14.88 -4.29 8.72
C ALA A 38 -15.37 -5.43 9.61
N LYS A 39 -14.47 -6.29 10.11
CA LYS A 39 -14.79 -7.39 11.03
C LYS A 39 -15.43 -6.90 12.33
N LEU A 40 -14.98 -5.76 12.85
CA LEU A 40 -15.50 -5.15 14.07
C LEU A 40 -16.73 -4.25 13.84
N GLY A 41 -17.16 -4.06 12.59
CA GLY A 41 -18.25 -3.13 12.26
C GLY A 41 -17.90 -1.65 12.45
N VAL A 42 -16.61 -1.30 12.43
CA VAL A 42 -16.13 0.07 12.59
C VAL A 42 -16.11 0.77 11.22
N PRO A 43 -16.83 1.88 11.03
CA PRO A 43 -16.82 2.60 9.77
C PRO A 43 -15.48 3.32 9.55
N VAL A 44 -14.95 3.24 8.33
CA VAL A 44 -13.69 3.89 7.92
C VAL A 44 -13.88 5.02 6.91
N LYS A 45 -15.13 5.29 6.51
CA LYS A 45 -15.44 6.40 5.60
C LYS A 45 -15.08 7.73 6.26
N GLY A 46 -14.29 8.55 5.58
CA GLY A 46 -13.79 9.82 6.11
C GLY A 46 -12.57 9.70 7.03
N ALA A 47 -12.08 8.49 7.31
CA ALA A 47 -10.96 8.29 8.22
C ALA A 47 -9.60 8.73 7.61
N THR A 48 -8.59 8.73 8.47
CA THR A 48 -7.17 8.87 8.11
C THR A 48 -6.45 7.55 8.37
N LEU A 49 -5.67 7.08 7.39
CA LEU A 49 -4.85 5.88 7.51
C LEU A 49 -3.38 6.26 7.69
N TYR A 50 -2.73 5.69 8.70
CA TYR A 50 -1.29 5.86 8.94
C TYR A 50 -0.56 4.58 8.55
N CYS A 51 0.53 4.71 7.80
CA CYS A 51 1.32 3.58 7.33
C CYS A 51 2.80 3.93 7.25
N LYS A 52 3.65 2.91 7.23
CA LYS A 52 5.11 3.11 7.18
C LYS A 52 5.60 3.49 5.79
N MET A 53 5.03 2.89 4.76
CA MET A 53 5.45 3.06 3.36
C MET A 53 4.26 3.53 2.53
N THR A 54 4.52 4.17 1.38
CA THR A 54 3.48 4.43 0.37
C THR A 54 2.70 3.15 0.08
N PRO A 55 1.35 3.17 0.16
CA PRO A 55 0.54 1.99 -0.14
C PRO A 55 0.76 1.50 -1.57
N CYS A 56 0.85 0.18 -1.76
CA CYS A 56 0.90 -0.40 -3.09
C CYS A 56 -0.40 -0.13 -3.87
N ARG A 57 -0.40 -0.30 -5.19
CA ARG A 57 -1.55 0.03 -6.04
C ARG A 57 -2.86 -0.64 -5.59
N LEU A 58 -2.79 -1.90 -5.14
CA LEU A 58 -3.95 -2.64 -4.63
C LEU A 58 -4.47 -2.07 -3.30
N CYS A 59 -3.57 -1.72 -2.38
CA CYS A 59 -3.95 -1.06 -1.13
C CYS A 59 -4.55 0.32 -1.39
N ALA A 60 -3.99 1.08 -2.33
CA ALA A 60 -4.50 2.38 -2.73
C ALA A 60 -5.94 2.28 -3.29
N MET A 61 -6.23 1.29 -4.14
CA MET A 61 -7.60 1.02 -4.60
C MET A 61 -8.55 0.76 -3.45
N LEU A 62 -8.15 -0.11 -2.52
CA LEU A 62 -8.98 -0.47 -1.38
C LEU A 62 -9.28 0.74 -0.51
N ILE A 63 -8.26 1.56 -0.22
CA ILE A 63 -8.38 2.82 0.55
C ILE A 63 -9.40 3.77 -0.10
N VAL A 64 -9.32 3.94 -1.44
CA VAL A 64 -10.29 4.75 -2.20
C VAL A 64 -11.69 4.16 -2.10
N SER A 65 -11.84 2.86 -2.32
CA SER A 65 -13.15 2.20 -2.33
C SER A 65 -13.88 2.25 -0.99
N VAL A 66 -13.17 2.18 0.13
CA VAL A 66 -13.78 2.25 1.47
C VAL A 66 -14.02 3.69 1.96
N GLY A 67 -13.60 4.68 1.17
CA GLY A 67 -13.88 6.09 1.41
C GLY A 67 -12.99 6.76 2.45
N ILE A 68 -11.78 6.25 2.70
CA ILE A 68 -10.74 6.95 3.47
C ILE A 68 -10.35 8.23 2.72
N LYS A 69 -10.09 9.32 3.45
CA LYS A 69 -9.85 10.64 2.84
C LYS A 69 -8.42 11.14 2.97
N ARG A 70 -7.64 10.55 3.87
CA ARG A 70 -6.26 10.94 4.11
C ARG A 70 -5.40 9.72 4.39
N VAL A 71 -4.20 9.71 3.83
CA VAL A 71 -3.15 8.73 4.06
C VAL A 71 -1.90 9.47 4.52
N VAL A 72 -1.35 9.05 5.65
CA VAL A 72 -0.07 9.54 6.15
C VAL A 72 0.92 8.38 6.09
N ALA A 73 1.92 8.51 5.23
CA ALA A 73 2.99 7.55 5.07
C ALA A 73 4.27 8.07 5.73
N GLU A 74 5.01 7.23 6.45
CA GLU A 74 6.31 7.64 6.99
C GLU A 74 7.29 7.90 5.85
N ARG A 75 7.38 6.98 4.87
CA ARG A 75 8.40 6.99 3.81
C ARG A 75 7.82 6.78 2.42
N LYS A 76 8.50 7.34 1.42
CA LYS A 76 8.14 7.19 0.02
C LYS A 76 8.70 5.90 -0.58
N TYR A 77 7.83 5.11 -1.21
CA TYR A 77 8.20 3.92 -1.96
C TYR A 77 8.56 4.29 -3.41
N HIS A 78 9.65 3.71 -3.94
CA HIS A 78 10.17 4.05 -5.27
C HIS A 78 9.20 3.70 -6.42
N ALA A 79 8.42 2.63 -6.31
CA ALA A 79 7.36 2.28 -7.26
C ALA A 79 5.96 2.80 -6.84
N GLY A 80 5.91 3.86 -6.03
CA GLY A 80 4.67 4.43 -5.50
C GLY A 80 3.92 5.37 -6.45
N LYS A 81 4.49 5.71 -7.62
CA LYS A 81 3.95 6.76 -8.53
C LYS A 81 2.49 6.52 -8.92
N ASP A 82 2.14 5.29 -9.29
CA ASP A 82 0.78 4.94 -9.68
C ASP A 82 -0.23 5.10 -8.54
N SER A 83 0.19 4.80 -7.30
CA SER A 83 -0.63 5.01 -6.10
C SER A 83 -0.81 6.50 -5.80
N GLU A 84 0.23 7.32 -5.98
CA GLU A 84 0.17 8.78 -5.80
C GLU A 84 -0.80 9.42 -6.80
N GLU A 85 -0.73 9.02 -8.08
CA GLU A 85 -1.64 9.48 -9.13
C GLU A 85 -3.09 9.04 -8.86
N LEU A 86 -3.28 7.81 -8.39
CA LEU A 86 -4.60 7.32 -7.99
C LEU A 86 -5.17 8.16 -6.84
N PHE A 87 -4.40 8.40 -5.78
CA PHE A 87 -4.87 9.20 -4.65
C PHE A 87 -5.21 10.63 -5.07
N LYS A 88 -4.39 11.25 -5.93
CA LYS A 88 -4.67 12.57 -6.48
C LYS A 88 -5.98 12.60 -7.26
N SER A 89 -6.20 11.65 -8.17
CA SER A 89 -7.44 11.58 -8.97
C SER A 89 -8.69 11.28 -8.12
N ALA A 90 -8.54 10.54 -7.03
CA ALA A 90 -9.61 10.20 -6.09
C ALA A 90 -9.86 11.27 -5.01
N GLY A 91 -9.06 12.33 -4.96
CA GLY A 91 -9.15 13.38 -3.93
C GLY A 91 -8.78 12.89 -2.53
N ILE A 92 -7.82 11.98 -2.42
CA ILE A 92 -7.24 11.53 -1.16
C ILE A 92 -5.98 12.35 -0.88
N GLU A 93 -5.91 12.93 0.32
CA GLU A 93 -4.73 13.64 0.78
C GLU A 93 -3.63 12.63 1.16
N LEU A 94 -2.50 12.64 0.46
CA LEU A 94 -1.33 11.84 0.81
C LEU A 94 -0.23 12.74 1.39
N VAL A 95 0.18 12.45 2.62
CA VAL A 95 1.24 13.18 3.34
C VAL A 95 2.39 12.24 3.67
N TYR A 96 3.61 12.71 3.48
CA TYR A 96 4.82 12.01 3.90
C TYR A 96 5.40 12.66 5.16
N LEU A 97 5.75 11.86 6.17
CA LEU A 97 6.40 12.37 7.39
C LEU A 97 7.90 12.59 7.19
N GLU A 98 8.56 11.73 6.40
CA GLU A 98 9.96 11.88 6.01
C GLU A 98 10.07 12.00 4.47
N GLU A 99 10.88 12.94 3.99
CA GLU A 99 11.18 13.07 2.54
C GLU A 99 12.22 12.02 2.05
N ARG A 100 12.52 11.01 2.86
CA ARG A 100 13.53 9.99 2.52
C ARG A 100 12.92 8.90 1.65
N LEU A 101 13.49 8.72 0.45
CA LEU A 101 13.18 7.60 -0.45
C LEU A 101 13.84 6.32 0.06
N GLU A 102 13.06 5.26 0.29
CA GLU A 102 13.59 3.96 0.68
C GLU A 102 13.65 3.01 -0.53
N LYS A 103 14.85 2.50 -0.83
CA LYS A 103 15.11 1.55 -1.90
C LYS A 103 15.36 0.17 -1.31
N TYR A 104 14.66 -0.84 -1.79
CA TYR A 104 14.93 -2.24 -1.48
C TYR A 104 15.79 -2.82 -2.60
N LYS A 105 16.87 -3.55 -2.25
CA LYS A 105 17.86 -4.04 -3.23
C LYS A 105 17.34 -5.12 -4.17
N ASP A 106 16.18 -5.72 -3.87
CA ASP A 106 15.67 -6.94 -4.51
C ASP A 106 14.19 -6.85 -4.94
N GLN A 107 13.65 -5.64 -5.14
CA GLN A 107 12.28 -5.40 -5.64
C GLN A 107 12.25 -4.42 -6.80
#